data_AF-A0A661I8Y9-F1
#
_entry.id   AF-A0A661I8Y9-F1
#
_cell.length_a   1.000
_cell.length_b   1.000
_cell.length_c   1.000
_cell.angle_alpha   90.00
_cell.angle_beta   90.00
_cell.angle_gamma   90.00
#
_symmetry.space_group_name_H-M   'P 1'
#
loop_
_entity.id
_entity.type
_entity.pdbx_description
1 polymer ?
#
loop_
_entity_poly.entity_id
_entity_poly.type
_entity_poly.pdbx_seq_one_letter_code
_entity_poly.pdbx_strand_id
1 'polypeptide(L)' 'MKIWISDTQTATHRLVRLNCEEHSDYKYLGDLNNNELSDFILSLKDDIDIEKNIKLIKYYGYLHLFIIHKN' A
#
# COMPACT_ATOMS: atom_id res chain seq x y z
N MET A 1 4.49 12.06 -2.13
CA MET A 1 5.34 11.40 -1.12
C MET A 1 6.05 10.27 -1.82
N LYS A 2 7.34 10.07 -1.55
CA LYS A 2 8.07 8.90 -2.08
C LYS A 2 7.39 7.65 -1.54
N ILE A 3 7.05 6.71 -2.41
CA ILE A 3 6.49 5.42 -1.99
C ILE A 3 7.38 4.31 -2.51
N TRP A 4 7.70 3.40 -1.60
CA TRP A 4 8.40 2.15 -1.84
C TRP A 4 7.44 1.00 -1.53
N ILE A 5 7.50 -0.07 -2.31
CA ILE A 5 6.56 -1.19 -2.21
C ILE A 5 7.25 -2.56 -2.15
N SER A 6 6.76 -3.41 -1.26
CA SER A 6 6.93 -4.86 -1.32
C SER A 6 5.55 -5.50 -1.48
N ASP A 7 5.37 -6.30 -2.52
CA ASP A 7 4.10 -6.95 -2.84
C ASP A 7 4.30 -8.45 -3.03
N THR A 8 3.70 -9.23 -2.14
CA THR A 8 3.78 -10.69 -2.17
C THR A 8 2.39 -11.27 -2.36
N GLN A 9 2.20 -11.96 -3.48
CA GLN A 9 0.96 -12.62 -3.84
C GLN A 9 1.10 -14.13 -3.56
N THR A 10 0.12 -14.70 -2.86
CA THR A 10 0.03 -16.15 -2.58
C THR A 10 -1.33 -16.69 -3.02
N ALA A 11 -1.57 -18.00 -2.83
CA ALA A 11 -2.87 -18.60 -3.14
C ALA A 11 -3.99 -18.13 -2.20
N THR A 12 -3.68 -17.78 -0.94
CA THR A 12 -4.70 -17.48 0.09
C THR A 12 -4.82 -15.99 0.40
N HIS A 13 -3.74 -15.24 0.16
CA HIS A 13 -3.68 -13.82 0.47
C HIS A 13 -2.65 -13.08 -0.36
N ARG A 14 -2.78 -11.76 -0.38
CA ARG A 14 -1.77 -10.80 -0.85
C ARG A 14 -1.31 -9.93 0.31
N LEU A 15 -0.02 -9.74 0.44
CA LEU A 15 0.60 -8.85 1.42
C LEU A 15 1.25 -7.69 0.68
N VAL A 16 0.70 -6.49 0.85
CA VAL A 16 1.23 -5.26 0.27
C VAL A 16 1.78 -4.39 1.39
N ARG A 17 3.06 -4.03 1.29
CA ARG A 17 3.73 -3.15 2.24
C ARG A 17 4.19 -1.90 1.51
N LEU A 18 3.79 -0.74 2.01
CA LEU A 18 4.16 0.57 1.52
C LEU A 18 5.03 1.27 2.57
N ASN A 19 6.06 1.97 2.10
CA ASN A 19 6.93 2.76 2.96
C ASN A 19 7.26 4.10 2.30
N CYS A 20 7.34 5.16 3.09
CA CYS A 20 7.73 6.49 2.67
C CYS A 20 9.25 6.67 2.56
N GLU A 21 10.01 5.73 3.12
CA GLU A 21 11.46 5.69 3.10
C GLU A 21 11.99 4.49 2.30
N GLU A 22 13.22 4.61 1.82
CA GLU A 22 13.89 3.56 1.06
C GLU A 22 14.16 2.34 1.95
N HIS A 23 13.86 1.16 1.42
CA HIS A 23 14.18 -0.12 2.05
C HIS A 23 14.78 -1.06 0.98
N SER A 24 15.81 -1.81 1.36
CA SER A 24 16.55 -2.70 0.45
C SER A 24 15.68 -3.70 -0.30
N ASP A 25 14.59 -4.16 0.34
CA ASP A 25 13.74 -5.22 -0.19
C ASP A 25 12.48 -4.67 -0.89
N TYR A 26 12.40 -3.33 -1.06
CA TYR A 26 11.26 -2.65 -1.63
C TYR A 26 11.65 -2.04 -2.98
N LYS A 27 10.68 -2.00 -3.89
CA LYS A 27 10.83 -1.34 -5.19
C LYS A 27 10.30 0.07 -5.09
N TYR A 28 10.98 1.03 -5.73
CA TYR A 28 10.45 2.38 -5.83
C TYR A 28 9.17 2.36 -6.69
N LEU A 29 8.06 2.80 -6.09
CA LEU A 29 6.77 2.88 -6.78
C LEU A 29 6.60 4.23 -7.46
N GLY A 30 7.12 5.30 -6.85
CA GLY A 30 7.05 6.66 -7.38
C GLY A 30 6.77 7.71 -6.31
N ASP A 31 6.74 8.96 -6.74
CA ASP A 31 6.34 10.11 -5.92
C ASP A 31 4.83 10.31 -6.03
N LEU A 32 4.06 9.61 -5.20
CA LEU A 32 2.60 9.64 -5.28
C LEU A 32 2.00 10.78 -4.44
N ASN A 33 1.11 11.56 -5.04
CA ASN A 33 0.24 12.46 -4.30
C ASN A 33 -0.93 11.70 -3.65
N ASN A 34 -1.79 12.39 -2.88
CA ASN A 34 -2.87 11.72 -2.15
C ASN A 34 -3.88 11.03 -3.08
N ASN A 35 -4.17 11.61 -4.25
CA ASN A 35 -5.13 11.05 -5.20
C ASN A 35 -4.52 9.81 -5.85
N GLU A 36 -3.28 9.89 -6.32
CA GLU A 36 -2.57 8.76 -6.93
C GLU A 36 -2.40 7.59 -5.94
N LEU A 37 -2.10 7.90 -4.67
CA LEU A 37 -2.02 6.88 -3.62
C LEU A 37 -3.39 6.28 -3.29
N SER A 38 -4.46 7.07 -3.33
CA SER A 38 -5.83 6.58 -3.12
C SER A 38 -6.24 5.64 -4.26
N ASP A 39 -6.01 6.03 -5.50
CA ASP A 39 -6.28 5.21 -6.69
C ASP A 39 -5.48 3.90 -6.65
N PHE A 40 -4.21 3.98 -6.24
CA PHE A 40 -3.38 2.80 -6.03
C PHE A 40 -3.99 1.87 -4.96
N ILE A 41 -4.37 2.37 -3.78
CA ILE A 41 -4.94 1.54 -2.71
C ILE A 41 -6.28 0.92 -3.16
N LEU A 42 -7.13 1.67 -3.86
CA LEU A 42 -8.39 1.15 -4.44
C LEU A 42 -8.15 0.06 -5.47
N SER A 43 -7.07 0.16 -6.26
CA SER A 43 -6.70 -0.90 -7.22
C SER A 43 -6.28 -2.22 -6.54
N LEU A 44 -5.86 -2.18 -5.26
CA LEU A 44 -5.54 -3.38 -4.49
C LEU A 44 -6.79 -4.06 -3.93
N LYS A 45 -7.73 -3.24 -3.44
CA LYS A 45 -9.01 -3.68 -2.88
C LYS A 45 -10.00 -2.50 -2.94
N ASP A 46 -11.12 -2.71 -3.62
CA ASP A 46 -12.18 -1.73 -3.83
C ASP A 46 -12.97 -1.41 -2.54
N ASP A 47 -13.14 -2.40 -1.67
CA ASP A 47 -13.79 -2.29 -0.36
C ASP A 47 -12.76 -2.03 0.76
N ILE A 48 -12.15 -0.84 0.76
CA ILE A 48 -11.19 -0.42 1.79
C ILE A 48 -11.43 1.05 2.21
N ASP A 49 -11.24 1.33 3.50
CA ASP A 49 -11.35 2.69 4.05
C ASP A 49 -10.13 3.55 3.64
N ILE A 50 -10.24 4.24 2.51
CA ILE A 50 -9.15 5.05 1.94
C ILE A 50 -8.72 6.19 2.87
N GLU A 51 -9.68 6.91 3.46
CA GLU A 51 -9.37 8.06 4.31
C GLU A 51 -8.49 7.65 5.49
N LYS A 52 -8.85 6.55 6.16
CA LYS A 52 -8.07 5.98 7.25
C LYS A 52 -6.68 5.57 6.80
N ASN A 53 -6.56 4.84 5.68
CA ASN A 53 -5.28 4.34 5.19
C ASN A 53 -4.32 5.47 4.77
N ILE A 54 -4.84 6.52 4.13
CA ILE A 54 -4.06 7.72 3.79
C ILE A 54 -3.60 8.46 5.06
N LYS A 55 -4.43 8.52 6.11
CA LYS A 55 -4.01 9.10 7.40
C LYS A 55 -2.90 8.27 8.06
N LEU A 56 -3.04 6.95 8.06
CA LEU A 56 -2.07 6.04 8.69
C LEU A 56 -0.70 6.13 8.02
N ILE A 57 -0.62 6.06 6.69
CA ILE A 57 0.68 6.13 5.99
C ILE A 57 1.38 7.48 6.17
N LYS A 58 0.62 8.58 6.23
CA LYS A 58 1.17 9.92 6.51
C LYS A 58 1.69 10.04 7.94
N TYR A 59 0.99 9.44 8.90
CA TYR A 59 1.34 9.53 10.31
C TYR A 59 2.52 8.63 10.67
N TYR A 60 2.50 7.37 10.21
CA TYR A 60 3.51 6.37 10.55
C TYR A 60 4.68 6.29 9.56
N GLY A 61 4.52 6.83 8.35
CA GLY A 61 5.50 6.67 7.26
C GLY A 61 5.44 5.31 6.57
N TYR A 62 4.52 4.42 6.95
CA TYR A 62 4.33 3.11 6.32
C TYR A 62 2.88 2.64 6.40
N LEU A 63 2.52 1.67 5.55
CA LEU A 63 1.23 1.01 5.57
C LEU A 63 1.36 -0.44 5.11
N HIS A 64 0.84 -1.38 5.91
CA HIS A 64 0.80 -2.79 5.56
C HIS A 64 -0.64 -3.25 5.38
N LEU A 65 -0.94 -3.83 4.22
CA LEU A 65 -2.25 -4.34 3.85
C LEU A 65 -2.18 -5.87 3.70
N PHE A 66 -3.04 -6.56 4.43
CA PHE A 66 -3.23 -8.00 4.35
C PHE A 66 -4.58 -8.30 3.71
N ILE A 67 -4.57 -8.72 2.45
CA ILE A 67 -5.77 -8.89 1.63
C ILE A 67 -6.02 -10.39 1.45
N ILE A 68 -7.11 -10.90 2.02
CA ILE A 68 -7.48 -12.31 1.92
C ILE A 68 -8.30 -12.54 0.65
N HIS A 69 -7.95 -13.56 -0.13
CA HIS A 69 -8.80 -14.00 -1.24
C HIS A 69 -9.99 -14.76 -0.67
N LYS A 70 -11.20 -14.22 -0.88
CA LYS A 70 -12.42 -15.01 -0.66
C LYS A 70 -12.54 -15.96 -1.86
N ASN A 71 -12.44 -17.26 -1.58
CA ASN A 71 -12.84 -18.32 -2.51
C ASN A 71 -14.35 -18.30 -2.73
#